data_AF-A0A9E5ML12-F1
#
_entry.id   AF-A0A9E5ML12-F1
#
_cell.length_a   1.000
_cell.length_b   1.000
_cell.length_c   1.000
_cell.angle_alpha   90.00
_cell.angle_beta   90.00
_cell.angle_gamma   90.00
#
_symmetry.space_group_name_H-M   'P 1'
#
loop_
_entity.id
_entity.type
_entity.pdbx_description
1 polymer ?
#
loop_
_entity_poly.entity_id
_entity_poly.type
_entity_poly.pdbx_seq_one_letter_code
_entity_poly.pdbx_strand_id
1 'polypeptide(L)' 'MDKRTTDPWVHAVNQVKRKQIEECFGWMKDIGLMRKLRHVGRDKTAWIFIFSATGYNIMRMKSLMALGITIKDRILHKY' A
#
# COMPACT_ATOMS: atom_id res chain seq x y z
N MET A 1 -15.46 -6.82 24.55
CA MET A 1 -15.14 -7.69 23.41
C MET A 1 -16.08 -7.33 22.27
N ASP A 2 -15.56 -6.83 21.15
CA ASP A 2 -16.35 -6.49 19.96
C ASP A 2 -16.89 -7.79 19.32
N LYS A 3 -18.21 -7.87 19.14
CA LYS A 3 -18.95 -9.07 18.71
C LYS A 3 -18.99 -9.23 17.18
N ARG A 4 -18.32 -8.35 16.41
CA ARG A 4 -18.32 -8.37 14.93
C ARG A 4 -17.40 -9.40 14.27
N THR A 5 -16.53 -10.08 15.01
CA THR A 5 -15.51 -10.95 14.41
C THR A 5 -15.70 -12.39 14.89
N THR A 6 -16.33 -13.20 14.05
CA THR A 6 -16.73 -14.57 14.38
C THR A 6 -15.70 -15.64 13.99
N ASP A 7 -14.69 -15.30 13.18
CA ASP A 7 -13.67 -16.25 12.73
C ASP A 7 -12.24 -15.67 12.89
N PRO A 8 -11.38 -16.30 13.72
CA PRO A 8 -9.98 -15.91 13.92
C PRO A 8 -9.13 -15.92 12.63
N TRP A 9 -9.42 -16.81 11.69
CA TRP A 9 -8.73 -16.89 10.40
C TRP A 9 -9.10 -15.69 9.52
N VAL A 10 -10.38 -15.34 9.46
CA VAL A 10 -10.85 -14.14 8.75
C VAL A 10 -10.28 -12.87 9.39
N HIS A 11 -10.17 -12.85 10.73
CA HIS A 11 -9.53 -11.75 11.44
C HIS A 11 -8.06 -11.59 11.04
N ALA A 12 -7.28 -12.68 11.01
CA ALA A 12 -5.87 -12.65 10.65
C ALA A 12 -5.65 -12.13 9.21
N VAL A 13 -6.46 -12.59 8.25
CA VAL A 13 -6.40 -12.10 6.86
C VAL A 13 -6.74 -10.62 6.77
N ASN A 14 -7.76 -10.16 7.51
CA ASN A 14 -8.14 -8.75 7.53
C ASN A 14 -7.06 -7.86 8.17
N GLN A 15 -6.34 -8.36 9.19
CA GLN A 15 -5.22 -7.65 9.79
C GLN A 15 -4.06 -7.45 8.81
N VAL A 16 -3.74 -8.48 8.00
CA VAL A 16 -2.70 -8.36 6.96
C VAL A 16 -3.10 -7.34 5.89
N LYS A 17 -4.35 -7.39 5.42
CA LYS A 17 -4.86 -6.44 4.41
C LYS A 17 -4.90 -5.00 4.93
N ARG A 18 -5.24 -4.78 6.20
CA ARG A 18 -5.24 -3.45 6.82
C ARG A 18 -3.87 -2.80 6.81
N LYS A 19 -2.82 -3.56 7.16
CA LYS A 19 -1.44 -3.05 7.16
C LYS A 19 -0.99 -2.58 5.78
N GLN A 20 -1.36 -3.31 4.72
CA GLN A 20 -1.04 -2.91 3.34
C GLN A 20 -1.68 -1.57 2.96
N ILE A 21 -2.90 -1.31 3.44
CA ILE A 21 -3.61 -0.05 3.21
C ILE A 21 -2.99 1.08 4.03
N GLU A 22 -2.63 0.82 5.29
CA GLU A 22 -1.98 1.79 6.18
C GLU A 22 -0.61 2.26 5.64
N GLU A 23 0.20 1.35 5.08
CA GLU A 23 1.47 1.69 4.43
C GLU A 23 1.29 2.64 3.24
N CYS A 24 0.28 2.38 2.39
CA CYS A 24 -0.04 3.25 1.26
C CYS A 24 -0.45 4.66 1.73
N PHE A 25 -1.34 4.74 2.72
CA PHE A 25 -1.76 6.01 3.30
C PHE A 25 -0.63 6.75 4.03
N GLY A 26 0.30 6.03 4.67
CA GLY A 26 1.51 6.60 5.26
C GLY A 26 2.40 7.23 4.18
N TRP A 27 2.68 6.49 3.11
CA TRP A 27 3.48 6.98 1.98
C TRP A 27 2.87 8.21 1.31
N MET A 28 1.55 8.20 1.10
CA MET A 28 0.82 9.36 0.56
C MET A 28 0.94 10.60 1.43
N LYS A 29 0.95 10.44 2.76
CA LYS A 29 1.09 11.58 3.69
C LYS A 29 2.50 12.15 3.68
N ASP A 30 3.51 11.29 3.62
CA ASP A 30 4.90 11.69 3.79
C ASP A 30 5.55 12.10 2.45
N ILE A 31 5.28 11.40 1.35
CA ILE A 31 5.84 11.68 0.02
C ILE A 31 4.81 12.33 -0.91
N GLY A 32 3.55 11.91 -0.83
CA GLY A 32 2.46 12.48 -1.65
C GLY A 32 1.96 13.85 -1.17
N LEU A 33 2.59 14.45 -0.15
CA LEU A 33 2.23 15.76 0.43
C LEU A 33 0.76 15.85 0.94
N MET A 34 0.13 14.71 1.19
CA MET A 34 -1.29 14.66 1.59
C MET A 34 -1.52 14.93 3.08
N ARG A 35 -0.47 15.11 3.89
CA ARG A 35 -0.58 15.37 5.34
C ARG A 35 -1.24 16.72 5.66
N LYS A 36 -1.01 17.75 4.84
CA LYS A 36 -1.60 19.10 4.98
C LYS A 36 -2.07 19.62 3.62
N LEU A 37 -3.01 18.90 3.01
CA LEU A 37 -3.52 19.22 1.68
C LEU A 37 -4.21 20.60 1.70
N ARG A 38 -3.69 21.55 0.92
CA ARG A 38 -4.23 22.93 0.83
C ARG A 38 -5.35 23.09 -0.22
N HIS A 39 -5.66 22.02 -0.94
CA HIS A 39 -6.66 22.04 -2.00
C HIS A 39 -8.07 21.95 -1.40
N VAL A 40 -8.95 22.83 -1.85
CA VAL A 40 -10.34 22.91 -1.39
C VAL A 40 -11.26 22.32 -2.46
N GLY A 41 -12.22 21.51 -2.01
CA GLY A 41 -13.20 20.86 -2.87
C GLY A 41 -12.91 19.37 -3.09
N ARG A 42 -13.96 18.55 -3.00
CA ARG A 42 -13.87 17.08 -3.07
C ARG A 42 -13.21 16.60 -4.36
N ASP A 43 -13.53 17.22 -5.48
CA ASP A 43 -13.04 16.79 -6.79
C ASP A 43 -11.52 16.98 -6.91
N LYS A 44 -11.00 18.12 -6.44
CA LYS A 44 -9.55 18.39 -6.46
C LYS A 44 -8.80 17.44 -5.53
N THR A 45 -9.34 17.20 -4.34
CA THR A 45 -8.77 16.23 -3.40
C THR A 45 -8.80 14.81 -3.95
N ALA A 46 -9.88 14.41 -4.63
CA ALA A 46 -10.00 13.09 -5.25
C ALA A 46 -8.98 12.88 -6.38
N TRP A 47 -8.79 13.88 -7.23
CA TRP A 47 -7.77 13.84 -8.28
C TRP A 47 -6.36 13.67 -7.73
N ILE A 48 -5.99 14.45 -6.72
CA ILE A 48 -4.66 14.35 -6.08
C ILE A 48 -4.49 12.99 -5.41
N PHE A 49 -5.53 12.49 -4.74
CA PHE A 49 -5.51 11.16 -4.13
C PHE A 49 -5.24 10.06 -5.16
N ILE A 50 -5.97 10.06 -6.28
CA ILE A 50 -5.81 9.06 -7.36
C ILE A 50 -4.41 9.16 -7.97
N PHE A 51 -3.92 10.39 -8.19
CA PHE A 51 -2.57 10.62 -8.72
C PHE A 51 -1.50 10.08 -7.77
N SER A 52 -1.57 10.39 -6.47
CA SER A 52 -0.65 9.87 -5.46
C SER A 52 -0.72 8.35 -5.32
N ALA A 53 -1.92 7.77 -5.39
CA ALA A 53 -2.12 6.31 -5.38
C ALA A 53 -1.45 5.62 -6.58
N THR A 54 -1.56 6.25 -7.75
CA THR A 54 -0.92 5.76 -8.97
C THR A 54 0.60 5.78 -8.84
N GLY A 55 1.16 6.88 -8.31
CA GLY A 55 2.59 6.97 -8.02
C GLY A 55 3.09 5.90 -7.05
N TYR A 56 2.34 5.64 -5.97
CA TYR A 56 2.65 4.57 -5.03
C TYR A 56 2.64 3.19 -5.71
N ASN A 57 1.62 2.89 -6.53
CA ASN A 57 1.51 1.61 -7.22
C ASN A 57 2.69 1.37 -8.18
N ILE A 58 3.15 2.38 -8.90
CA ILE A 58 4.33 2.28 -9.77
C ILE A 58 5.58 1.95 -8.96
N MET A 59 5.81 2.68 -7.86
CA MET A 59 6.95 2.43 -6.98
C MET A 59 6.90 1.02 -6.35
N ARG A 60 5.71 0.58 -5.95
CA ARG A 60 5.49 -0.77 -5.44
C ARG A 60 5.80 -1.83 -6.49
N MET A 61 5.35 -1.65 -7.73
CA MET A 61 5.67 -2.59 -8.82
C MET A 61 7.18 -2.67 -9.07
N LYS A 62 7.90 -1.55 -9.04
CA LYS A 62 9.37 -1.55 -9.14
C LYS A 62 10.02 -2.38 -8.04
N SER A 63 9.58 -2.22 -6.79
CA SER A 63 10.10 -3.01 -5.66
C SER A 63 9.78 -4.50 -5.80
N LEU A 64 8.58 -4.86 -6.26
CA LEU A 64 8.17 -6.25 -6.49
C LEU A 64 8.98 -6.90 -7.62
N MET A 65 9.26 -6.16 -8.71
CA MET A 65 10.11 -6.63 -9.81
C MET A 65 11.55 -6.88 -9.32
N ALA A 66 12.12 -5.96 -8.54
CA ALA A 66 13.46 -6.11 -7.98
C ALA A 66 13.56 -7.31 -7.03
N LEU A 67 12.51 -7.54 -6.23
CA LEU A 67 12.41 -8.73 -5.38
C LEU A 67 12.35 -10.01 -6.22
N GLY A 68 11.54 -10.03 -7.29
CA GLY A 68 11.43 -11.16 -8.21
C GLY A 68 12.76 -11.53 -8.88
N ILE A 69 13.55 -10.52 -9.29
CA ILE A 69 14.90 -10.70 -9.83
C ILE A 69 15.81 -11.32 -8.76
N THR A 70 15.88 -10.72 -7.57
CA THR A 70 16.70 -11.21 -6.46
C THR A 70 16.36 -12.65 -6.05
N ILE A 71 15.07 -13.00 -6.03
CA ILE A 71 14.61 -14.35 -5.71
C ILE A 71 15.01 -15.33 -6.81
N LYS A 72 14.82 -14.95 -8.10
CA LYS A 72 15.24 -15.76 -9.24
C LYS A 72 16.74 -16.03 -9.19
N ASP A 73 17.55 -15.00 -8.93
CA ASP A 73 19.01 -15.13 -8.82
C ASP A 73 19.39 -16.04 -7.65
N ARG A 74 18.74 -15.90 -6.48
CA ARG A 74 19.01 -16.74 -5.30
C ARG A 74 18.59 -18.20 -5.50
N ILE A 75 17.52 -18.47 -6.24
CA ILE A 75 17.05 -19.83 -6.53
C ILE A 75 17.92 -20.46 -7.63
N LEU A 76 18.25 -19.72 -8.68
CA LEU A 76 19.04 -20.21 -9.80
C LEU A 76 20.51 -20.44 -9.44
N HIS A 77 21.06 -19.71 -8.46
CA HIS A 77 22.44 -19.92 -7.97
C HIS A 77 22.54 -21.06 -6.92
N LYS A 78 21.41 -21.70 -6.60
CA LYS A 78 21.31 -22.83 -5.64
C LYS A 78 21.25 -24.20 -6.35
N TYR A 79 21.22 -24.22 -7.69
CA TYR A 79 21.34 -25.39 -8.56
C TYR A 79 22.47 -25.16 -9.56
#